data_AF-A0A1N7PIH6-F1
#
_entry.id   AF-A0A1N7PIH6-F1
#
_cell.length_a   1.000
_cell.length_b   1.000
_cell.length_c   1.000
_cell.angle_alpha   90.00
_cell.angle_beta   90.00
_cell.angle_gamma   90.00
#
_symmetry.space_group_name_H-M   'P 1'
#
loop_
_entity.id
_entity.type
_entity.pdbx_description
1 polymer ?
#
loop_
_entity_poly.entity_id
_entity_poly.type
_entity_poly.pdbx_seq_one_letter_code
_entity_poly.pdbx_strand_id
1 'polypeptide(L)'
;MSETTNTDQRAQQRFPLLSDSNINTVMMNGAQIALCKLKRARSFNARLYFYAEIGVFLEVSLSRGAGISDDTRQRLEAIHREATHVHMDANKASRAAE
;
A
#
# COMPACT_ATOMS: atom_id res chain seq x y z
N MET A 1 16.02 20.79 44.46
CA MET A 1 15.29 21.18 43.23
C MET A 1 16.12 20.71 42.04
N SER A 2 16.01 19.43 41.67
CA SER A 2 16.80 18.83 40.58
C SER A 2 16.02 17.69 39.91
N GLU A 3 14.73 17.90 39.67
CA GLU A 3 13.84 16.89 39.08
C GLU A 3 13.46 17.22 37.63
N THR A 4 13.71 18.46 37.19
CA THR A 4 13.30 18.96 35.86
C THR A 4 14.21 18.57 34.71
N THR A 5 15.42 18.04 34.97
CA THR A 5 16.41 17.75 33.91
C THR A 5 16.33 16.33 33.33
N ASN A 6 15.69 15.39 34.04
CA ASN A 6 15.71 13.97 33.63
C ASN A 6 14.61 13.64 32.60
N THR A 7 13.50 14.39 32.60
CA THR A 7 12.39 14.21 31.67
C THR A 7 12.73 14.71 30.25
N ASP A 8 13.45 15.83 30.14
CA ASP A 8 13.87 16.40 28.86
C ASP A 8 14.94 15.52 28.16
N GLN A 9 15.83 14.90 28.93
CA GLN A 9 16.82 13.96 28.39
C GLN A 9 16.17 12.67 27.85
N ARG A 10 15.11 12.17 28.50
CA ARG A 10 14.33 11.02 27.98
C ARG A 10 13.51 11.37 26.74
N ALA A 11 13.09 12.63 26.59
CA ALA A 11 12.42 13.10 25.39
C ALA A 11 13.40 13.22 24.20
N GLN A 12 14.64 13.65 24.45
CA GLN A 12 15.70 13.78 23.43
C GLN A 12 16.31 12.43 23.02
N GLN A 13 16.17 11.38 23.82
CA GLN A 13 16.63 10.01 23.50
C GLN A 13 15.56 9.12 22.86
N ARG A 14 14.37 9.65 22.56
CA ARG A 14 13.52 9.04 21.54
C ARG A 14 14.03 9.46 20.16
N PHE A 15 15.22 8.99 19.80
CA PHE A 15 15.44 8.67 18.40
C PHE A 15 14.76 7.32 18.21
N PRO A 16 13.56 7.27 17.58
CA PRO A 16 13.08 5.98 17.12
C PRO A 16 14.25 5.40 16.31
N LEU A 17 14.61 4.16 16.58
CA LEU A 17 15.54 3.43 15.72
C LEU A 17 14.90 3.37 14.34
N LEU A 18 15.11 4.43 13.56
CA LEU A 18 14.83 4.57 12.15
C LEU A 18 15.84 3.66 11.45
N SER A 19 15.67 2.35 11.62
CA SER A 19 15.93 1.45 10.53
C SER A 19 14.83 1.75 9.51
N ASP A 20 15.16 2.71 8.64
CA ASP A 20 14.34 3.41 7.67
C ASP A 20 13.57 2.46 6.71
N SER A 21 12.52 1.81 7.18
CA SER A 21 11.50 1.31 6.26
C SER A 21 10.79 2.51 5.68
N ASN A 22 11.32 3.02 4.56
CA ASN A 22 10.70 4.08 3.79
C ASN A 22 9.28 3.62 3.43
N ILE A 23 8.28 4.27 4.01
CA ILE A 23 6.87 3.93 3.81
C ILE A 23 6.51 3.86 2.32
N ASN A 24 7.09 4.72 1.49
CA ASN A 24 6.89 4.73 0.05
C ASN A 24 7.32 3.40 -0.59
N THR A 25 8.48 2.86 -0.17
CA THR A 25 8.99 1.57 -0.63
C THR A 25 8.08 0.42 -0.18
N VAL A 26 7.63 0.43 1.07
CA VAL A 26 6.72 -0.59 1.60
C VAL A 26 5.41 -0.62 0.82
N MET A 27 4.81 0.56 0.61
CA MET A 27 3.56 0.73 -0.13
C MET A 27 3.70 0.25 -1.58
N MET A 28 4.76 0.68 -2.28
CA MET A 28 5.01 0.29 -3.66
C MET A 28 5.25 -1.21 -3.82
N ASN A 29 6.07 -1.80 -2.95
CA ASN A 29 6.36 -3.23 -2.99
C ASN A 29 5.10 -4.05 -2.71
N GLY A 30 4.31 -3.65 -1.71
CA GLY A 30 3.04 -4.30 -1.36
C GLY A 30 2.06 -4.29 -2.54
N ALA A 31 1.83 -3.13 -3.14
CA ALA A 31 0.92 -2.98 -4.28
C ALA A 31 1.40 -3.79 -5.50
N GLN A 32 2.70 -3.80 -5.78
CA GLN A 32 3.27 -4.56 -6.90
C GLN A 32 3.14 -6.08 -6.68
N ILE A 33 3.36 -6.57 -5.46
CA ILE A 33 3.17 -7.98 -5.11
C ILE A 33 1.70 -8.36 -5.26
N ALA A 34 0.78 -7.55 -4.76
CA ALA A 34 -0.66 -7.79 -4.90
C ALA A 34 -1.08 -7.81 -6.37
N LEU A 35 -0.58 -6.89 -7.20
CA LEU A 35 -0.83 -6.90 -8.66
C LEU A 35 -0.30 -8.18 -9.34
N CYS A 36 0.91 -8.60 -8.99
CA CYS A 36 1.48 -9.85 -9.50
C CYS A 36 0.67 -11.08 -9.07
N LYS A 37 0.06 -11.07 -7.88
CA LYS A 37 -0.86 -12.12 -7.44
C LYS A 37 -2.20 -12.06 -8.18
N LEU A 38 -2.76 -10.86 -8.36
CA LEU A 38 -3.99 -10.62 -9.13
C LEU A 38 -3.88 -11.18 -10.56
N LYS A 39 -2.79 -10.86 -11.27
CA LYS A 39 -2.55 -11.34 -12.65
C LYS A 39 -2.49 -12.87 -12.77
N ARG A 40 -2.12 -13.57 -11.70
CA ARG A 40 -2.01 -15.05 -11.67
C ARG A 40 -3.25 -15.73 -11.12
N ALA A 41 -4.16 -15.00 -10.48
CA ALA A 41 -5.33 -15.57 -9.82
C ALA A 41 -6.38 -16.08 -10.83
N ARG A 42 -6.76 -17.36 -10.68
CA ARG A 42 -7.71 -18.04 -11.58
C ARG A 42 -9.16 -17.90 -11.14
N SER A 43 -9.42 -17.91 -9.83
CA SER A 43 -10.77 -17.76 -9.30
C SER A 43 -11.16 -16.29 -9.15
N PHE A 44 -12.46 -16.02 -9.29
CA PHE A 44 -13.03 -14.68 -9.07
C PHE A 44 -12.71 -14.16 -7.67
N ASN A 45 -12.94 -14.96 -6.62
CA ASN A 45 -12.71 -14.55 -5.23
C ASN A 45 -11.24 -14.19 -4.95
N ALA A 46 -10.29 -14.94 -5.50
CA ALA A 46 -8.87 -14.60 -5.35
C ALA A 46 -8.53 -13.29 -6.05
N ARG A 47 -9.06 -13.07 -7.27
CA ARG A 47 -8.89 -11.78 -7.96
C ARG A 47 -9.52 -10.63 -7.18
N LEU A 48 -10.73 -10.82 -6.64
CA LEU A 48 -11.41 -9.80 -5.85
C LEU A 48 -10.61 -9.42 -4.60
N TYR A 49 -10.04 -10.40 -3.90
CA TYR A 49 -9.18 -10.18 -2.75
C TYR A 49 -7.96 -9.32 -3.10
N PHE A 50 -7.18 -9.71 -4.11
CA PHE A 50 -5.97 -8.94 -4.48
C PHE A 50 -6.30 -7.57 -5.08
N TYR A 51 -7.42 -7.45 -5.80
CA TYR A 51 -7.91 -6.16 -6.27
C TYR A 51 -8.25 -5.23 -5.10
N ALA A 52 -8.97 -5.72 -4.10
CA ALA A 52 -9.29 -4.95 -2.89
C ALA A 52 -8.02 -4.56 -2.11
N GLU A 53 -7.06 -5.48 -1.97
CA GLU A 53 -5.76 -5.21 -1.33
C GLU A 53 -5.00 -4.06 -2.01
N ILE A 54 -5.01 -4.00 -3.34
CA ILE A 54 -4.43 -2.88 -4.12
C ILE A 54 -5.18 -1.57 -3.82
N GLY A 55 -6.51 -1.62 -3.72
CA GLY A 55 -7.33 -0.46 -3.34
C GLY A 55 -6.96 0.11 -1.97
N VAL A 56 -6.61 -0.74 -1.01
CA VAL A 56 -6.16 -0.31 0.33
C VAL A 56 -4.87 0.52 0.24
N PHE A 57 -3.89 0.12 -0.57
CA PHE A 57 -2.67 0.91 -0.73
C PHE A 57 -2.95 2.30 -1.31
N LEU A 58 -3.84 2.40 -2.30
CA LEU A 58 -4.24 3.70 -2.85
C LEU A 58 -4.94 4.56 -1.78
N GLU A 59 -5.88 4.00 -1.02
CA GLU A 59 -6.60 4.74 0.02
C GLU A 59 -5.66 5.25 1.11
N VAL A 60 -4.75 4.41 1.59
CA VAL A 60 -3.74 4.80 2.59
C VAL A 60 -2.85 5.91 2.03
N SER A 61 -2.53 5.91 0.73
CA SER A 61 -1.74 6.99 0.10
C SER A 61 -2.42 8.36 0.09
N LEU A 62 -3.74 8.42 0.31
CA LEU A 62 -4.50 9.66 0.45
C LEU A 62 -4.45 10.23 1.89
N SER A 63 -3.90 9.47 2.84
CA SER A 63 -3.83 9.88 4.25
C SER A 63 -2.79 11.00 4.46
N ARG A 64 -3.22 12.11 5.05
CA ARG A 64 -2.32 13.24 5.39
C ARG A 64 -1.40 12.88 6.55
N GLY A 65 -0.13 13.30 6.47
CA GLY A 65 0.84 13.16 7.56
C GLY A 65 1.55 11.80 7.65
N ALA A 66 1.26 10.85 6.75
CA ALA A 66 1.89 9.52 6.73
C ALA A 66 3.29 9.49 6.06
N GLY A 67 3.78 10.61 5.53
CA GLY A 67 5.07 10.67 4.82
C GLY A 67 5.05 10.01 3.43
N ILE A 68 3.87 9.80 2.86
CA ILE A 68 3.70 9.23 1.51
C ILE A 68 3.84 10.35 0.48
N SER A 69 4.74 10.15 -0.47
CA SER A 69 5.05 11.09 -1.54
C SER A 69 3.97 11.10 -2.62
N ASP A 70 3.84 12.24 -3.31
CA ASP A 70 2.93 12.34 -4.46
C ASP A 70 3.30 11.40 -5.60
N ASP A 71 4.60 11.16 -5.84
CA ASP A 71 5.05 10.17 -6.84
C ASP A 71 4.55 8.76 -6.47
N THR A 72 4.66 8.37 -5.20
CA THR A 72 4.15 7.07 -4.74
C THR A 72 2.64 6.98 -4.91
N ARG A 73 1.90 8.03 -4.53
CA ARG A 73 0.44 8.11 -4.73
C ARG A 73 0.05 7.96 -6.20
N GLN A 74 0.72 8.66 -7.12
CA GLN A 74 0.46 8.58 -8.56
C GLN A 74 0.76 7.18 -9.12
N ARG A 75 1.83 6.53 -8.65
CA ARG A 75 2.16 5.15 -9.05
C ARG A 75 1.14 4.15 -8.51
N LEU A 76 0.67 4.32 -7.28
CA LEU A 76 -0.40 3.51 -6.71
C LEU A 76 -1.71 3.67 -7.47
N GLU A 77 -2.03 4.88 -7.95
CA GLU A 77 -3.17 5.13 -8.82
C GLU A 77 -3.03 4.37 -10.15
N ALA A 78 -1.84 4.39 -10.76
CA ALA A 78 -1.56 3.65 -11.99
C ALA A 78 -1.69 2.13 -11.79
N ILE A 79 -1.16 1.60 -10.68
CA ILE A 79 -1.30 0.18 -10.32
C ILE A 79 -2.78 -0.19 -10.11
N HIS A 80 -3.54 0.65 -9.41
CA HIS A 80 -4.96 0.41 -9.19
C HIS A 80 -5.77 0.43 -10.50
N ARG A 81 -5.44 1.33 -11.42
CA ARG A 81 -6.05 1.38 -12.76
C ARG A 81 -5.76 0.10 -13.53
N GLU A 82 -4.50 -0.36 -13.54
CA GLU A 82 -4.13 -1.62 -14.18
C GLU A 82 -4.85 -2.82 -13.55
N ALA A 83 -4.89 -2.87 -12.21
CA ALA A 83 -5.60 -3.92 -11.47
C ALA A 83 -7.09 -3.97 -11.83
N THR A 84 -7.72 -2.80 -12.00
CA THR A 84 -9.11 -2.69 -12.44
C THR A 84 -9.31 -3.33 -13.81
N HIS A 85 -8.45 -3.03 -14.78
CA HIS A 85 -8.51 -3.65 -16.11
C HIS A 85 -8.34 -5.18 -16.03
N VAL A 86 -7.29 -5.66 -15.35
CA VAL A 86 -7.03 -7.10 -15.19
C VAL A 86 -8.22 -7.83 -14.56
N HIS A 87 -8.81 -7.27 -13.50
CA HIS A 87 -9.96 -7.89 -12.82
C HIS A 87 -11.20 -7.93 -13.72
N MET A 88 -11.54 -6.81 -14.37
CA MET A 88 -12.74 -6.68 -15.18
C MET A 88 -12.67 -7.48 -16.48
N ASP A 89 -11.50 -7.50 -17.14
CA ASP A 89 -11.30 -8.28 -18.37
C ASP A 89 -11.42 -9.78 -18.10
N ALA A 90 -10.81 -10.26 -17.00
CA ALA A 90 -10.94 -11.65 -16.59
C ALA A 90 -12.40 -12.03 -16.25
N ASN A 91 -13.17 -11.12 -15.67
CA ASN A 91 -14.59 -11.33 -15.41
C ASN A 91 -15.42 -11.39 -16.69
N LYS A 92 -15.15 -10.48 -17.64
CA LYS A 92 -15.81 -10.50 -18.95
C LYS A 92 -15.52 -11.80 -19.69
N ALA A 93 -14.27 -12.24 -19.70
CA ALA A 93 -13.86 -13.49 -20.33
C ALA A 93 -14.53 -14.72 -19.67
N SER A 94 -14.60 -14.76 -18.33
CA SER A 94 -15.27 -15.84 -17.60
C SER A 94 -16.76 -15.95 -17.97
N ARG A 95 -17.46 -14.82 -18.02
CA ARG A 95 -18.90 -14.79 -18.37
C ARG A 95 -19.20 -15.11 -19.83
N ALA A 96 -18.23 -14.89 -20.73
CA ALA A 96 -18.37 -15.24 -22.14
C ALA A 96 -18.10 -16.73 -22.42
N ALA A 97 -17.48 -17.44 -21.47
CA ALA A 97 -17.18 -18.87 -21.55
C ALA A 97 -18.23 -19.75 -20.84
N GLU A 98 -19.17 -19.13 -20.13
CA GLU A 98 -20.38 -19.74 -19.56
C GLU A 98 -21.52 -19.77 -20.59
#